data_AF-A0A6N3AUC3-F1
#
_entry.id   AF-A0A6N3AUC3-F1
#
_cell.length_a   1.000
_cell.length_b   1.000
_cell.length_c   1.000
_cell.angle_alpha   90.00
_cell.angle_beta   90.00
_cell.angle_gamma   90.00
#
_symmetry.space_group_name_H-M   'P 1'
#
loop_
_entity.id
_entity.type
_entity.pdbx_description
1 polymer ?
#
loop_
_entity_poly.entity_id
_entity_poly.type
_entity_poly.pdbx_seq_one_letter_code
_entity_poly.pdbx_strand_id
1 'polypeptide(L)'
;MHIGDLIKKYRTEHSLTQKQMGDILGLTKAYISMLELNRNSRSGKPIVPSTAVLKSVADLYRITLDDLLTMLDGEQLIDISAPEQGYYDDPEVAELAEEARTNPDIRVLFSATKGISKESLQKTIDFVKFLKSQEHNDSDFSE
;
A
#
# COMPACT_ATOMS: atom_id res chain seq x y z
N MET A 1 -8.65 15.65 12.75
CA MET A 1 -7.38 15.33 12.09
C MET A 1 -7.28 13.83 11.82
N HIS A 2 -6.91 13.47 10.60
CA HIS A 2 -6.55 12.11 10.20
C HIS A 2 -5.04 11.96 10.12
N ILE A 3 -4.54 10.72 10.05
CA ILE A 3 -3.12 10.43 9.89
C ILE A 3 -2.53 11.09 8.62
N GLY A 4 -3.34 11.19 7.58
CA GLY A 4 -2.98 11.87 6.33
C GLY A 4 -2.68 13.35 6.50
N ASP A 5 -3.36 14.02 7.43
CA ASP A 5 -3.12 15.43 7.74
C ASP A 5 -1.75 15.62 8.40
N LEU A 6 -1.39 14.71 9.31
CA LEU A 6 -0.07 14.70 9.97
C LEU A 6 1.06 14.43 8.96
N ILE A 7 0.86 13.47 8.05
CA ILE A 7 1.83 13.18 6.99
C ILE A 7 2.01 14.41 6.10
N LYS A 8 0.89 15.02 5.65
CA LYS A 8 0.91 16.21 4.80
C LYS A 8 1.62 17.38 5.48
N LYS A 9 1.31 17.62 6.77
CA LYS A 9 1.91 18.70 7.56
C LYS A 9 3.43 18.57 7.60
N TYR A 10 3.95 17.43 8.07
CA TYR A 10 5.38 17.16 8.12
C TYR A 10 6.02 17.35 6.74
N ARG A 11 5.42 16.76 5.71
CA ARG A 11 5.91 16.84 4.34
C ARG A 11 6.04 18.29 3.88
N THR A 12 5.03 19.13 4.13
CA THR A 12 5.05 20.53 3.71
C THR A 12 6.01 21.39 4.52
N GLU A 13 6.13 21.17 5.83
CA GLU A 13 7.08 21.88 6.70
C GLU A 13 8.53 21.60 6.30
N HIS A 14 8.80 20.39 5.81
CA HIS A 14 10.11 19.96 5.33
C HIS A 14 10.31 20.12 3.81
N SER A 15 9.38 20.77 3.09
CA SER A 15 9.46 20.98 1.63
C SER A 15 9.64 19.69 0.81
N LEU A 16 9.04 18.59 1.26
CA LEU A 16 9.13 17.28 0.63
C LEU A 16 8.02 17.07 -0.41
N THR A 17 8.35 16.35 -1.48
CA THR A 17 7.35 15.81 -2.42
C THR A 17 6.69 14.56 -1.85
N GLN A 18 5.51 14.19 -2.37
CA GLN A 18 4.83 12.95 -1.94
C GLN A 18 5.69 11.69 -2.21
N LYS A 19 6.52 11.71 -3.25
CA LYS A 19 7.47 10.63 -3.54
C LYS A 19 8.50 10.52 -2.41
N GLN A 20 9.18 11.62 -2.08
CA GLN A 20 10.17 11.63 -1.00
C GLN A 20 9.58 11.24 0.36
N MET A 21 8.34 11.64 0.65
CA MET A 21 7.65 11.21 1.86
C MET A 21 7.36 9.71 1.84
N GLY A 22 6.98 9.18 0.68
CA GLY A 22 6.82 7.75 0.45
C GLY A 22 8.13 7.00 0.72
N ASP A 23 9.23 7.46 0.15
CA ASP A 23 10.57 6.87 0.34
C ASP A 23 10.97 6.85 1.83
N ILE A 24 10.63 7.89 2.61
CA ILE A 24 10.90 7.96 4.06
C ILE A 24 10.05 6.96 4.86
N LEU A 25 8.76 6.80 4.51
CA LEU A 25 7.83 5.94 5.23
C LEU A 25 7.80 4.49 4.71
N GLY A 26 8.53 4.19 3.64
CA GLY A 26 8.44 2.90 2.94
C GLY A 26 7.07 2.71 2.25
N LEU A 27 6.48 3.78 1.73
CA LEU A 27 5.15 3.79 1.10
C LEU A 27 5.24 4.31 -0.34
N THR A 28 4.32 3.89 -1.21
CA THR A 28 4.29 4.42 -2.58
C THR A 28 3.77 5.86 -2.60
N LYS A 29 4.18 6.64 -3.60
CA LYS A 29 3.64 8.00 -3.84
C LYS A 29 2.11 8.01 -3.92
N ALA A 30 1.53 7.01 -4.59
CA ALA A 30 0.08 6.88 -4.73
C ALA A 30 -0.60 6.66 -3.37
N TYR A 31 -0.01 5.82 -2.52
CA TYR A 31 -0.53 5.57 -1.18
C TYR A 31 -0.42 6.80 -0.28
N ILE A 32 0.71 7.53 -0.31
CA ILE A 32 0.84 8.84 0.35
C ILE A 32 -0.26 9.79 -0.11
N SER A 33 -0.50 9.90 -1.42
CA SER A 33 -1.56 10.76 -1.93
C SER A 33 -2.95 10.35 -1.43
N MET A 34 -3.25 9.04 -1.33
CA MET A 34 -4.54 8.58 -0.81
C MET A 34 -4.69 8.85 0.69
N LEU A 35 -3.60 8.72 1.47
CA LEU A 35 -3.58 9.08 2.89
C LEU A 35 -3.86 10.58 3.06
N GLU A 36 -3.14 11.45 2.37
CA GLU A 36 -3.30 12.91 2.46
C GLU A 36 -4.69 13.42 1.98
N LEU A 37 -5.36 12.65 1.13
CA LEU A 37 -6.73 12.93 0.68
C LEU A 37 -7.79 12.26 1.58
N ASN A 38 -7.36 11.43 2.53
CA ASN A 38 -8.21 10.56 3.35
C ASN A 38 -9.23 9.76 2.53
N ARG A 39 -8.88 9.38 1.30
CA ARG A 39 -9.80 8.75 0.36
C ARG A 39 -9.07 7.83 -0.60
N ASN A 40 -9.65 6.67 -0.84
CA ASN A 40 -9.23 5.81 -1.92
C ASN A 40 -9.66 6.42 -3.27
N SER A 41 -8.70 6.66 -4.16
CA SER A 41 -8.94 7.32 -5.45
C SER A 41 -9.90 6.58 -6.37
N ARG A 42 -10.00 5.24 -6.23
CA ARG A 42 -10.86 4.38 -7.07
C ARG A 42 -12.26 4.21 -6.48
N SER A 43 -12.38 3.95 -5.18
CA SER A 43 -13.67 3.65 -4.56
C SER A 43 -14.38 4.87 -3.96
N GLY A 44 -13.66 5.98 -3.76
CA GLY A 44 -14.19 7.17 -3.08
C GLY A 44 -14.43 6.99 -1.58
N LYS A 45 -14.19 5.78 -1.03
CA LYS A 45 -14.34 5.49 0.41
C LYS A 45 -13.14 6.01 1.21
N PRO A 46 -13.31 6.27 2.53
CA PRO A 46 -12.20 6.57 3.42
C PRO A 46 -11.12 5.50 3.33
N ILE A 47 -9.86 5.93 3.38
CA ILE A 47 -8.74 5.00 3.47
C ILE A 47 -8.65 4.43 4.88
N VAL A 48 -8.28 3.16 4.99
CA VAL A 48 -8.10 2.46 6.27
C VAL A 48 -6.62 2.09 6.38
N PRO A 49 -5.78 2.92 7.02
CA PRO A 49 -4.37 2.61 7.20
C PRO A 49 -4.16 1.48 8.22
N SER A 50 -3.04 0.76 8.08
CA SER A 50 -2.65 -0.27 9.03
C SER A 50 -1.99 0.30 10.28
N THR A 51 -1.92 -0.49 11.34
CA THR A 51 -1.11 -0.17 12.53
C THR A 51 0.37 0.07 12.20
N ALA A 52 0.93 -0.61 11.21
CA ALA A 52 2.30 -0.39 10.73
C ALA A 52 2.51 1.04 10.19
N VAL A 53 1.54 1.57 9.43
CA VAL A 53 1.58 2.96 8.94
C VAL A 53 1.50 3.94 10.10
N LEU A 54 0.67 3.66 11.10
CA LEU A 54 0.61 4.52 12.29
C LEU A 54 1.93 4.51 13.06
N LYS A 55 2.55 3.32 13.23
CA LYS A 55 3.87 3.20 13.86
C LYS A 55 4.94 3.98 13.11
N SER A 56 5.02 3.87 11.79
CA SER A 56 6.03 4.61 11.01
C SER A 56 5.85 6.12 11.11
N VAL A 57 4.61 6.61 11.24
CA VAL A 57 4.34 8.03 11.48
C VAL A 57 4.69 8.44 12.92
N ALA A 58 4.41 7.60 13.93
CA ALA A 58 4.85 7.87 15.30
C ALA A 58 6.38 7.98 15.38
N ASP A 59 7.10 7.07 14.72
CA ASP A 59 8.56 7.08 14.62
C ASP A 59 9.08 8.33 13.91
N LEU A 60 8.43 8.74 12.81
CA LEU A 60 8.77 9.97 12.08
C LEU A 60 8.69 11.22 12.98
N TYR A 61 7.65 11.28 13.82
CA TYR A 61 7.44 12.36 14.77
C TYR A 61 8.20 12.19 16.09
N ARG A 62 8.86 11.03 16.29
CA ARG A 62 9.57 10.65 17.52
C ARG A 62 8.67 10.69 18.77
N ILE A 63 7.44 10.22 18.62
CA ILE A 63 6.44 10.09 19.69
C ILE A 63 6.00 8.64 19.84
N THR A 64 5.28 8.33 20.92
CA THR A 64 4.72 6.98 21.06
C THR A 64 3.50 6.79 20.16
N LEU A 65 3.14 5.53 19.88
CA LEU A 65 1.91 5.22 19.17
C LEU A 65 0.67 5.74 19.93
N ASP A 66 0.68 5.66 21.26
CA ASP A 66 -0.42 6.15 22.10
C ASP A 66 -0.56 7.67 21.98
N ASP A 67 0.55 8.41 22.05
CA ASP A 67 0.53 9.87 21.85
C ASP A 67 -0.02 10.22 20.46
N LEU A 68 0.44 9.53 19.41
CA LEU A 68 -0.07 9.71 18.06
C LEU A 68 -1.59 9.48 18.00
N LEU A 69 -2.09 8.41 18.62
CA LEU A 69 -3.53 8.10 18.66
C LEU A 69 -4.34 9.20 19.35
N THR A 70 -3.81 9.85 20.39
CA THR A 70 -4.49 11.00 21.02
C THR A 70 -4.60 12.22 20.12
N MET A 71 -3.76 12.32 19.08
CA MET A 71 -3.81 13.41 18.09
C MET A 71 -4.85 13.17 17.00
N LEU A 72 -5.25 11.92 16.76
CA LEU A 72 -6.20 11.56 15.70
C LEU A 72 -7.64 11.74 16.14
N ASP A 73 -8.53 12.04 15.20
CA ASP A 73 -9.97 11.97 15.45
C ASP A 73 -10.39 10.51 15.62
N GLY A 74 -11.21 10.23 16.63
CA GLY A 74 -11.68 8.87 16.96
C GLY A 74 -12.53 8.19 15.89
N GLU A 75 -12.79 8.84 14.74
CA GLU A 75 -13.56 8.28 13.63
C GLU A 75 -12.67 7.58 12.58
N GLN A 76 -11.35 7.73 12.64
CA GLN A 76 -10.47 7.08 11.67
C GLN A 76 -10.42 5.56 11.89
N LEU A 77 -10.88 4.80 10.89
CA LEU A 77 -10.76 3.35 10.89
C LEU A 77 -9.29 2.94 10.70
N ILE A 78 -8.87 1.91 11.45
CA ILE A 78 -7.51 1.37 11.40
C ILE A 78 -7.60 -0.14 11.16
N ASP A 79 -6.78 -0.65 10.24
CA ASP A 79 -6.63 -2.08 10.01
C ASP A 79 -5.61 -2.67 10.99
N ILE A 80 -6.11 -3.40 11.98
CA ILE A 80 -5.31 -4.09 13.00
C ILE A 80 -4.87 -5.49 12.57
N SER A 81 -5.32 -5.98 11.41
CA SER A 81 -4.99 -7.32 10.90
C SER A 81 -3.73 -7.34 10.04
N ALA A 82 -3.19 -6.17 9.71
CA ALA A 82 -2.02 -6.01 8.86
C ALA A 82 -0.70 -6.18 9.64
N PRO A 83 0.31 -6.86 9.07
CA PRO A 83 1.62 -7.07 9.71
C PRO A 83 2.42 -5.76 9.90
N GLU A 84 3.32 -5.75 10.90
CA GLU A 84 3.95 -4.53 11.47
C GLU A 84 5.03 -3.85 10.62
N GLN A 85 5.58 -4.51 9.60
CA GLN A 85 6.59 -3.94 8.72
C GLN A 85 6.04 -3.86 7.30
N GLY A 86 6.48 -2.84 6.55
CA GLY A 86 6.37 -2.88 5.09
C GLY A 86 6.90 -4.23 4.63
N TYR A 87 6.02 -5.06 4.06
CA TYR A 87 6.31 -6.48 3.81
C TYR A 87 7.45 -6.68 2.78
N TYR A 88 7.94 -5.58 2.19
CA TYR A 88 8.91 -5.55 1.11
C TYR A 88 9.93 -4.43 1.34
N ASP A 89 11.22 -4.78 1.33
CA ASP A 89 12.35 -3.84 1.39
C ASP A 89 12.66 -3.20 0.02
N ASP A 90 12.07 -3.74 -1.04
CA ASP A 90 12.30 -3.33 -2.43
C ASP A 90 11.13 -2.47 -2.94
N PRO A 91 11.37 -1.20 -3.34
CA PRO A 91 10.34 -0.28 -3.83
C PRO A 91 9.56 -0.79 -5.04
N GLU A 92 10.20 -1.52 -5.96
CA GLU A 92 9.52 -2.08 -7.13
C GLU A 92 8.60 -3.24 -6.73
N VAL A 93 9.04 -4.03 -5.75
CA VAL A 93 8.22 -5.13 -5.19
C VAL A 93 7.05 -4.58 -4.39
N ALA A 94 7.23 -3.48 -3.66
CA ALA A 94 6.15 -2.80 -2.95
C ALA A 94 5.08 -2.26 -3.91
N GLU A 95 5.47 -1.69 -5.04
CA GLU A 95 4.56 -1.22 -6.08
C GLU A 95 3.78 -2.37 -6.71
N LEU A 96 4.47 -3.46 -7.09
CA LEU A 96 3.86 -4.65 -7.67
C LEU A 96 2.91 -5.36 -6.69
N ALA A 97 3.28 -5.44 -5.41
CA ALA A 97 2.45 -6.03 -4.38
C ALA A 97 1.19 -5.20 -4.11
N GLU A 98 1.29 -3.88 -4.19
CA GLU A 98 0.13 -3.00 -4.02
C GLU A 98 -0.79 -3.06 -5.24
N GLU A 99 -0.25 -3.18 -6.46
CA GLU A 99 -1.04 -3.49 -7.66
C GLU A 99 -1.81 -4.81 -7.49
N ALA A 100 -1.12 -5.85 -7.03
CA ALA A 100 -1.71 -7.17 -6.78
C ALA A 100 -2.79 -7.14 -5.68
N ARG A 101 -2.58 -6.38 -4.61
CA ARG A 101 -3.54 -6.22 -3.50
C ARG A 101 -4.78 -5.44 -3.92
N THR A 102 -4.62 -4.42 -4.75
CA THR A 102 -5.70 -3.48 -5.12
C THR A 102 -6.44 -3.89 -6.40
N ASN A 103 -5.91 -4.85 -7.16
CA ASN A 103 -6.59 -5.48 -8.28
C ASN A 103 -7.51 -6.62 -7.78
N PRO A 104 -8.84 -6.55 -7.99
CA PRO A 104 -9.80 -7.55 -7.51
C PRO A 104 -9.49 -8.98 -7.96
N ASP A 105 -9.07 -9.17 -9.21
CA ASP A 105 -8.82 -10.50 -9.79
C ASP A 105 -7.54 -11.12 -9.23
N ILE A 106 -6.52 -10.28 -9.00
CA ILE A 106 -5.24 -10.70 -8.43
C ILE A 106 -5.37 -10.96 -6.93
N ARG A 107 -6.12 -10.12 -6.21
CA ARG A 107 -6.34 -10.24 -4.77
C ARG A 107 -6.99 -11.58 -4.38
N VAL A 108 -7.88 -12.12 -5.21
CA VAL A 108 -8.49 -13.45 -5.00
C VAL A 108 -7.41 -14.54 -4.98
N LEU A 109 -6.42 -14.46 -5.87
CA LEU A 109 -5.30 -15.41 -5.94
C LEU A 109 -4.37 -15.31 -4.71
N PHE A 110 -4.15 -14.11 -4.18
CA PHE A 110 -3.26 -13.88 -3.02
C PHE A 110 -3.87 -14.29 -1.68
N SER A 111 -5.19 -14.27 -1.54
CA SER A 111 -5.84 -14.74 -0.30
C SER A 111 -5.57 -16.22 0.00
N ALA A 112 -5.20 -16.99 -1.02
CA ALA A 112 -4.89 -18.42 -0.94
C ALA A 112 -3.41 -18.75 -0.59
N THR A 113 -2.50 -17.77 -0.48
CA THR A 113 -1.04 -18.02 -0.46
C THR A 113 -0.30 -17.62 0.83
N LYS A 114 -1.00 -17.51 1.97
CA LYS A 114 -0.35 -17.23 3.26
C LYS A 114 0.70 -18.32 3.58
N GLY A 115 1.99 -17.98 3.49
CA GLY A 115 3.12 -18.91 3.72
C GLY A 115 3.95 -19.32 2.49
N ILE A 116 3.76 -18.67 1.33
CA ILE A 116 4.50 -19.01 0.11
C ILE A 116 5.91 -18.39 0.08
N SER A 117 6.90 -19.12 -0.45
CA SER A 117 8.29 -18.64 -0.58
C SER A 117 8.45 -17.65 -1.75
N LYS A 118 9.52 -16.83 -1.73
CA LYS A 118 9.87 -15.91 -2.84
C LYS A 118 9.93 -16.61 -4.21
N GLU A 119 10.55 -17.78 -4.26
CA GLU A 119 10.69 -18.55 -5.50
C GLU A 119 9.34 -19.03 -6.03
N SER A 120 8.49 -19.53 -5.13
CA SER A 120 7.15 -19.97 -5.47
C SER A 120 6.25 -18.82 -5.92
N LEU A 121 6.38 -17.65 -5.29
CA LEU A 121 5.67 -16.44 -5.72
C LEU A 121 6.12 -15.99 -7.12
N GLN A 122 7.44 -16.04 -7.40
CA GLN A 122 7.97 -15.73 -8.72
C GLN A 122 7.40 -16.66 -9.79
N LYS A 123 7.35 -17.97 -9.51
CA LYS A 123 6.75 -18.96 -10.43
C LYS A 123 5.27 -18.67 -10.67
N THR A 124 4.52 -18.26 -9.65
CA THR A 124 3.12 -17.86 -9.80
C THR A 124 2.98 -16.64 -10.71
N ILE A 125 3.84 -15.63 -10.53
CA ILE A 125 3.85 -14.43 -11.37
C ILE A 125 4.17 -14.79 -12.83
N ASP A 126 5.19 -15.61 -13.06
CA ASP A 126 5.59 -16.03 -14.40
C ASP A 126 4.48 -16.83 -15.10
N PHE A 127 3.78 -17.68 -14.35
CA PHE A 127 2.64 -18.44 -14.84
C PHE A 127 1.45 -17.55 -15.23
N VAL A 128 1.14 -16.52 -14.43
CA VAL A 128 0.08 -15.55 -14.76
C VAL A 128 0.44 -14.74 -16.02
N LYS A 129 1.69 -14.31 -16.16
CA LYS A 129 2.18 -13.62 -17.38
C LYS A 129 2.06 -14.52 -18.61
N PHE A 130 2.43 -15.79 -18.46
CA PHE A 130 2.28 -16.79 -19.51
C PHE A 130 0.81 -16.93 -19.95
N LEU A 131 -0.13 -17.10 -19.01
CA LEU A 131 -1.57 -17.22 -19.35
C LEU A 131 -2.09 -15.98 -20.09
N LYS A 132 -1.75 -14.78 -19.64
CA LYS A 132 -2.11 -13.53 -20.36
C LYS A 132 -1.55 -13.46 -21.77
N SER A 133 -0.34 -13.99 -21.99
CA SER A 133 0.27 -14.04 -23.32
C SER A 133 -0.41 -15.04 -24.25
N GLN A 134 -1.07 -16.07 -23.71
CA GLN A 134 -1.87 -16.99 -24.50
C GLN A 134 -3.20 -16.36 -24.90
N GLU A 135 -3.87 -15.63 -24.00
CA GLU A 135 -5.14 -14.94 -24.31
C GLU A 135 -4.99 -13.80 -25.34
N HIS A 136 -3.82 -13.18 -25.47
CA HIS A 136 -3.54 -12.21 -26.55
C HIS A 136 -3.17 -12.83 -27.90
N ASN A 137 -2.81 -14.12 -27.94
CA ASN A 137 -2.48 -14.80 -29.21
C ASN A 137 -3.71 -15.44 -29.87
N ASP A 138 -4.81 -15.63 -29.14
CA ASP A 138 -6.06 -16.18 -29.70
C ASP A 138 -6.94 -15.14 -30.39
N SER A 139 -6.66 -13.83 -30.28
CA SER A 139 -7.44 -12.76 -30.92
C SER A 139 -6.96 -12.35 -32.33
N ASP A 140 -5.83 -12.87 -32.81
CA ASP A 140 -5.25 -12.50 -34.12
C ASP A 140 -5.43 -13.58 -35.22
N PHE A 141 -6.22 -14.63 -34.96
CA PHE A 141 -6.64 -15.60 -35.97
C PHE A 141 -8.16 -15.72 -36.02
N SER A 142 -8.83 -14.61 -36.32
CA SER A 142 -10.25 -14.58 -36.69
C SER A 142 -10.54 -13.39 -37.59
N GLU A 143 -9.90 -13.35 -38.77
CA GLU A 143 -10.44 -12.77 -40.02
C GLU A 143 -9.58 -13.19 -41.23
#